data_AF-A0A8X6WRV2-F1
#
_entry.id   AF-A0A8X6WRV2-F1
#
_cell.length_a   1.000
_cell.length_b   1.000
_cell.length_c   1.000
_cell.angle_alpha   90.00
_cell.angle_beta   90.00
_cell.angle_gamma   90.00
#
_symmetry.space_group_name_H-M   'P 1'
#
loop_
_entity.id
_entity.type
_entity.pdbx_description
1 polymer ?
#
loop_
_entity_poly.entity_id
_entity_poly.type
_entity_poly.pdbx_seq_one_letter_code
_entity_poly.pdbx_strand_id
1 'polypeptide(L)'
;MHGGTVSTLAQVRSNYWVPKERQLVKKVIRNCFICRKYLAKPIYQLTSPLPSNRINQTPAFSVCGLDFAGPLYVNNFGELQKSYIVLFTCGVTRALHLELVSDMTTNSFLLAFRRFLARK
;
A
#
# COMPACT_ATOMS: atom_id res chain seq x y z
N MET A 1 -30.36 2.10 -11.89
CA MET A 1 -30.03 0.84 -12.60
C MET A 1 -28.70 1.00 -13.32
N HIS A 2 -27.70 0.13 -13.09
CA HIS A 2 -26.34 0.21 -13.67
C HIS A 2 -25.96 -1.03 -14.50
N GLY A 3 -26.91 -1.62 -15.23
CA GLY A 3 -26.76 -2.88 -15.96
C GLY A 3 -26.03 -2.81 -17.31
N GLY A 4 -25.30 -1.71 -17.58
CA GLY A 4 -24.66 -1.48 -18.87
C GLY A 4 -25.64 -1.10 -19.99
N THR A 5 -25.09 -0.82 -21.18
CA THR A 5 -25.84 -0.18 -22.27
C THR A 5 -27.02 -1.03 -22.76
N VAL A 6 -26.89 -2.35 -22.80
CA VAL A 6 -27.93 -3.24 -23.36
C VAL A 6 -29.14 -3.30 -22.42
N SER A 7 -28.90 -3.52 -21.13
CA SER A 7 -29.96 -3.63 -20.13
C SER A 7 -30.72 -2.32 -19.95
N THR A 8 -30.01 -1.19 -19.88
CA THR A 8 -30.64 0.14 -19.77
C THR A 8 -31.46 0.48 -21.03
N LEU A 9 -30.99 0.09 -22.22
CA LEU A 9 -31.73 0.32 -23.47
C LEU A 9 -33.03 -0.50 -23.54
N ALA A 10 -32.99 -1.76 -23.10
CA ALA A 10 -34.19 -2.61 -23.08
C ALA A 10 -35.29 -2.02 -22.17
N GLN A 11 -34.91 -1.48 -21.01
CA GLN A 11 -35.85 -0.87 -20.08
C GLN A 11 -36.45 0.45 -20.58
N VAL A 12 -35.67 1.28 -21.26
CA VAL A 12 -36.19 2.54 -21.80
C VAL A 12 -37.16 2.27 -22.95
N ARG A 13 -36.88 1.26 -23.78
CA ARG A 13 -37.76 0.82 -24.88
C ARG A 13 -39.08 0.21 -24.45
N SER A 14 -39.21 -0.28 -23.21
CA SER A 14 -40.48 -0.83 -22.73
C SER A 14 -41.56 0.25 -22.62
N ASN A 15 -41.15 1.51 -22.42
CA ASN A 15 -42.05 2.62 -22.10
C ASN A 15 -41.94 3.80 -23.08
N TYR A 16 -40.83 3.93 -23.82
CA TYR A 16 -40.54 5.11 -24.65
C TYR A 16 -39.88 4.75 -25.98
N TRP A 17 -40.17 5.55 -27.01
CA TRP A 17 -39.42 5.55 -28.27
C TRP A 17 -38.63 6.86 -28.41
N VAL A 18 -37.31 6.76 -28.28
CA VAL A 18 -36.39 7.92 -28.28
C VAL A 18 -35.49 7.86 -29.52
N PRO A 19 -35.44 8.91 -30.36
CA PRO A 19 -34.48 8.98 -31.45
C PRO A 19 -33.04 8.94 -30.92
N LYS A 20 -32.16 8.15 -31.55
CA LYS A 20 -30.74 8.01 -31.16
C LYS A 20 -30.52 7.55 -29.70
N GLU A 21 -31.50 6.88 -29.10
CA GLU A 21 -31.51 6.41 -27.71
C GLU A 21 -30.21 5.74 -27.26
N ARG A 22 -29.64 4.84 -28.08
CA ARG A 22 -28.41 4.11 -27.73
C ARG A 22 -27.23 5.05 -27.46
N GLN A 23 -27.14 6.17 -28.17
CA GLN A 23 -26.07 7.15 -27.99
C GLN A 23 -26.27 7.92 -26.68
N LEU A 24 -27.52 8.27 -26.36
CA LEU A 24 -27.88 8.90 -25.08
C LEU A 24 -27.58 7.97 -23.90
N VAL A 25 -28.02 6.71 -23.96
CA VAL A 25 -27.75 5.71 -22.92
C VAL A 25 -26.25 5.50 -22.70
N LYS A 26 -25.46 5.39 -23.78
CA LYS A 26 -23.99 5.32 -23.68
C LYS A 26 -23.41 6.57 -23.00
N LYS A 27 -23.88 7.77 -23.33
CA LYS A 27 -23.43 9.03 -22.72
C LYS A 27 -23.74 9.08 -21.23
N VAL A 28 -24.97 8.73 -20.83
CA VAL A 28 -25.39 8.70 -19.42
C VAL A 28 -24.59 7.67 -18.63
N ILE A 29 -24.44 6.45 -19.14
CA ILE A 29 -23.67 5.38 -18.47
C ILE A 29 -22.19 5.76 -18.33
N ARG A 30 -21.59 6.37 -19.38
CA ARG A 30 -20.19 6.82 -19.34
C ARG A 30 -19.96 7.90 -18.29
N ASN A 31 -20.92 8.79 -18.07
CA ASN A 31 -20.81 9.88 -17.09
C ASN A 31 -21.22 9.44 -15.67
N CYS A 32 -21.91 8.31 -15.53
CA CYS A 32 -22.34 7.79 -14.24
C CYS A 32 -21.14 7.30 -13.40
N PHE A 33 -20.96 7.86 -12.21
CA PHE A 33 -19.89 7.47 -11.28
C PHE A 33 -19.94 5.99 -10.91
N ILE A 34 -21.12 5.47 -10.59
CA ILE A 34 -21.30 4.07 -10.17
C ILE A 34 -20.95 3.12 -11.32
N CYS A 35 -21.44 3.39 -12.54
CA CYS A 35 -21.06 2.60 -13.73
C CYS A 35 -19.55 2.65 -14.01
N ARG A 36 -18.93 3.83 -13.90
CA ARG A 36 -17.47 3.96 -14.10
C ARG A 36 -16.68 3.14 -13.10
N LYS A 37 -17.11 3.10 -11.83
CA LYS A 37 -16.48 2.28 -10.78
C LYS A 37 -16.60 0.78 -11.09
N TYR A 38 -17.79 0.30 -11.45
CA TYR A 38 -18.01 -1.12 -11.77
C TYR A 38 -17.33 -1.56 -13.08
N LEU A 39 -17.22 -0.67 -14.06
CA LEU A 39 -16.59 -0.94 -15.35
C LEU A 39 -15.09 -0.60 -15.39
N ALA A 40 -14.51 -0.15 -14.27
CA ALA A 40 -13.09 0.15 -14.18
C ALA A 40 -12.27 -1.12 -14.43
N LYS A 41 -11.37 -1.06 -15.40
CA LYS A 41 -10.42 -2.16 -15.65
C LYS A 41 -9.31 -2.12 -14.59
N PRO A 42 -8.74 -3.28 -14.21
CA PRO A 42 -7.53 -3.31 -13.39
C PRO A 42 -6.43 -2.50 -14.09
N ILE A 43 -5.75 -1.65 -13.33
CA ILE A 43 -4.54 -0.99 -13.80
C ILE A 43 -3.39 -1.98 -13.64
N TYR A 44 -2.65 -2.22 -14.72
CA TYR A 44 -1.41 -2.98 -14.64
C TYR A 44 -0.35 -2.11 -13.96
N GLN A 45 0.27 -2.62 -12.91
CA GLN A 45 1.37 -1.94 -12.24
C GLN A 45 2.56 -1.90 -13.21
N LEU A 46 2.97 -0.69 -13.62
CA LEU A 46 4.22 -0.50 -14.33
C LEU A 46 5.37 -0.84 -13.37
N THR A 47 6.06 -1.95 -13.62
CA THR A 47 7.24 -2.34 -12.86
C THR A 47 8.45 -1.55 -13.34
N SER A 48 8.90 -0.62 -12.51
CA SER A 48 10.19 0.06 -12.71
C SER A 48 11.35 -0.95 -12.52
N PRO A 49 12.49 -0.80 -13.22
CA PRO A 49 13.68 -1.58 -12.92
C PRO A 49 14.04 -1.50 -11.43
N LEU A 50 14.53 -2.60 -10.87
CA LEU A 50 14.97 -2.62 -9.47
C LEU A 50 16.12 -1.62 -9.28
N PRO A 51 16.16 -0.90 -8.16
CA PRO A 51 17.26 0.01 -7.87
C PRO A 51 18.57 -0.79 -7.79
N SER A 52 19.66 -0.19 -8.27
CA SER A 52 21.01 -0.80 -8.29
C SER A 52 21.43 -1.39 -6.94
N ASN A 53 21.04 -0.74 -5.85
CA ASN A 53 21.30 -1.18 -4.48
C ASN A 53 20.68 -2.56 -4.11
N ARG A 54 19.70 -3.05 -4.87
CA ARG A 54 19.14 -4.41 -4.72
C ARG A 54 19.82 -5.45 -5.60
N ILE A 55 20.61 -5.02 -6.59
CA ILE A 55 21.19 -5.89 -7.62
C ILE A 55 22.70 -6.05 -7.39
N ASN A 56 23.37 -4.99 -6.97
CA ASN A 56 24.81 -4.97 -6.76
C ASN A 56 25.20 -5.80 -5.53
N GLN A 57 26.18 -6.67 -5.68
CA GLN A 57 26.77 -7.40 -4.57
C GLN A 57 27.63 -6.45 -3.74
N THR A 58 27.14 -6.12 -2.55
CA THR A 58 27.84 -5.31 -1.56
C THR A 58 27.73 -6.01 -0.19
N PRO A 59 28.57 -5.66 0.80
CA PRO A 59 28.46 -6.24 2.14
C PRO A 59 27.07 -6.07 2.75
N ALA A 60 26.66 -6.98 3.63
CA ALA A 60 25.38 -6.88 4.33
C ALA A 60 25.28 -5.55 5.10
N PHE A 61 24.06 -4.98 5.12
CA PHE A 61 23.74 -3.70 5.75
C PHE A 61 24.53 -2.49 5.18
N SER A 62 25.13 -2.60 3.99
CA SER A 62 25.72 -1.46 3.25
C SER A 62 24.66 -0.41 2.89
N VAL A 63 23.48 -0.88 2.49
CA VAL A 63 22.28 -0.11 2.21
C VAL A 63 21.20 -0.61 3.15
N CYS A 64 20.70 0.26 4.02
CA CYS A 64 19.67 -0.09 4.99
C CYS A 64 18.41 0.75 4.78
N GLY A 65 17.25 0.12 4.79
CA GLY A 65 15.97 0.78 5.03
C GLY A 65 15.68 0.82 6.52
N LEU A 66 15.02 1.88 6.96
CA LEU A 66 14.61 2.09 8.34
C LEU A 66 13.09 2.20 8.40
N ASP A 67 12.45 1.49 9.32
CA ASP A 67 11.03 1.64 9.60
C ASP A 67 10.71 1.37 11.08
N PHE A 68 9.48 1.65 11.49
CA PHE A 68 8.94 1.29 12.79
C PHE A 68 7.74 0.37 12.64
N ALA A 69 7.68 -0.69 13.44
CA ALA A 69 6.49 -1.53 13.60
C ALA A 69 5.90 -1.36 14.99
N GLY A 70 4.58 -1.30 15.07
CA GLY A 70 3.85 -1.24 16.33
C GLY A 70 2.51 -0.51 16.21
N PRO A 71 1.88 -0.20 17.36
CA PRO A 71 2.37 -0.46 18.71
C PRO A 71 2.25 -1.94 19.12
N LEU A 72 3.24 -2.41 19.87
CA LEU A 72 3.21 -3.69 20.57
C LEU A 72 3.02 -3.44 22.07
N TYR A 73 2.47 -4.43 22.75
CA TYR A 73 2.28 -4.41 24.19
C TYR A 73 3.20 -5.46 24.80
N VAL A 74 4.26 -5.01 25.45
CA VAL A 74 5.29 -5.86 26.02
C VAL A 74 5.09 -5.92 27.53
N ASN A 75 5.08 -7.12 28.09
CA ASN A 75 5.06 -7.28 29.53
C ASN A 75 6.44 -6.91 30.10
N ASN A 76 6.47 -5.84 30.87
CA ASN A 76 7.63 -5.35 31.59
C ASN A 76 7.36 -5.48 33.09
N PHE A 77 7.89 -6.55 33.70
CA PHE A 77 7.73 -6.84 35.14
C PHE A 77 6.28 -6.86 35.66
N GLY A 78 5.33 -7.35 34.87
CA GLY A 78 3.92 -7.45 35.24
C GLY A 78 3.07 -6.30 34.73
N GLU A 79 3.67 -5.23 34.20
CA GLU A 79 2.96 -4.12 33.57
C GLU A 79 3.04 -4.21 32.05
N LEU A 80 1.90 -4.03 31.39
CA LEU A 80 1.82 -4.07 29.94
C LEU A 80 2.21 -2.69 29.36
N GLN A 81 3.42 -2.59 28.81
CA GLN A 81 3.96 -1.34 28.27
C GLN A 81 3.83 -1.26 26.75
N LYS A 82 3.29 -0.15 26.25
CA LYS A 82 3.28 0.17 24.83
C LYS A 82 4.72 0.40 24.36
N SER A 83 5.14 -0.36 23.35
CA SER A 83 6.48 -0.36 22.78
C SER A 83 6.41 -0.46 21.25
N TYR A 84 7.54 -0.24 20.59
CA TYR A 84 7.68 -0.32 19.14
C TYR A 84 8.95 -1.09 18.78
N ILE A 85 9.02 -1.58 17.56
CA ILE A 85 10.22 -2.20 17.01
C ILE A 85 10.78 -1.28 15.93
N VAL A 86 12.04 -0.88 16.07
CA VAL A 86 12.82 -0.29 14.99
C VAL A 86 13.30 -1.41 14.07
N LEU A 87 12.96 -1.34 12.79
CA LEU A 87 13.37 -2.29 11.77
C LEU A 87 14.51 -1.70 10.96
N PHE A 88 15.66 -2.36 10.99
CA PHE A 88 16.76 -2.10 10.07
C PHE A 88 16.77 -3.21 9.03
N THR A 89 16.39 -2.86 7.80
CA THR A 89 16.24 -3.79 6.69
C THR A 89 17.43 -3.69 5.74
N CYS A 90 18.15 -4.78 5.51
CA CYS A 90 19.25 -4.80 4.56
C CYS A 90 18.71 -4.80 3.12
N GLY A 91 19.06 -3.79 2.33
CA GLY A 91 18.68 -3.67 0.92
C GLY A 91 19.33 -4.72 0.01
N VAL A 92 20.43 -5.33 0.45
CA VAL A 92 21.21 -6.31 -0.32
C VAL A 92 20.74 -7.75 -0.06
N THR A 93 20.75 -8.16 1.22
CA THR A 93 20.46 -9.54 1.63
C THR A 93 19.03 -9.75 2.09
N ARG A 94 18.24 -8.67 2.26
CA ARG A 94 16.92 -8.69 2.90
C ARG A 94 16.92 -9.15 4.36
N ALA A 95 18.10 -9.19 5.01
CA ALA A 95 18.20 -9.43 6.44
C ALA A 95 17.50 -8.33 7.25
N LEU A 96 16.94 -8.71 8.41
CA LEU A 96 16.28 -7.80 9.34
C LEU A 96 17.04 -7.77 10.67
N HIS A 97 17.36 -6.57 11.15
CA HIS A 97 17.78 -6.34 12.53
C HIS A 97 16.67 -5.59 13.25
N LEU A 98 16.20 -6.14 14.36
CA LEU A 98 15.06 -5.62 15.11
C LEU A 98 15.53 -5.11 16.47
N GLU A 99 15.16 -3.87 16.81
CA GLU A 99 15.43 -3.27 18.11
C GLU A 99 14.13 -2.86 18.79
N LEU A 100 13.87 -3.38 19.98
CA LEU A 100 12.72 -2.95 20.78
C LEU A 100 13.01 -1.58 21.41
N VAL A 101 12.04 -0.67 21.32
CA VAL A 101 12.08 0.66 21.92
C VAL A 101 10.76 0.99 22.61
N SER A 102 10.82 1.78 23.68
CA SER A 102 9.63 2.17 24.46
C SER A 102 8.73 3.16 23.72
N ASP A 103 9.30 3.99 22.84
CA ASP A 103 8.58 5.01 22.09
C ASP A 103 9.21 5.27 20.72
N MET A 104 8.53 6.09 19.90
CA MET A 104 8.99 6.52 18.58
C MET A 104 9.75 7.85 18.63
N THR A 105 10.31 8.23 19.79
CA THR A 105 11.07 9.48 19.89
C THR A 105 12.44 9.35 19.25
N THR A 106 13.00 10.48 18.82
CA THR A 106 14.35 10.54 18.23
C THR A 106 15.41 9.99 19.19
N ASN A 107 15.28 10.21 20.49
CA ASN A 107 16.23 9.73 21.48
C ASN A 107 16.25 8.20 21.55
N SER A 108 15.07 7.57 21.64
CA SER A 108 14.95 6.11 21.62
C SER A 108 15.47 5.51 20.32
N PHE A 109 15.18 6.16 19.19
CA PHE A 109 15.72 5.78 17.88
C PHE A 109 17.26 5.86 17.86
N LEU A 110 17.86 6.96 18.29
CA LEU A 110 19.32 7.14 18.26
C LEU A 110 20.03 6.10 19.13
N LEU A 111 19.44 5.73 20.27
CA LEU A 111 19.97 4.64 21.11
C LEU A 111 19.89 3.29 20.40
N ALA A 112 18.77 2.98 19.73
CA ALA A 112 18.63 1.76 18.93
C ALA A 112 19.61 1.75 17.75
N PHE A 113 19.79 2.88 17.06
CA PHE A 113 20.71 3.02 15.94
C PHE A 113 22.16 2.84 16.36
N ARG A 114 22.57 3.39 17.51
CA ARG A 114 23.91 3.15 18.08
C ARG A 114 24.14 1.66 18.36
N ARG A 115 23.16 0.94 18.92
CA ARG A 115 23.25 -0.52 19.16
C ARG A 115 23.35 -1.30 17.86
N PHE A 116 22.60 -0.91 16.84
CA PHE A 116 22.68 -1.49 15.50
C PHE A 116 24.09 -1.33 14.90
N LEU A 117 24.64 -0.10 14.93
CA LEU A 117 25.98 0.16 14.42
C LEU A 117 27.08 -0.56 15.20
N ALA A 118 26.96 -0.67 16.52
CA ALA A 118 27.98 -1.33 17.36
C ALA A 118 28.04 -2.86 17.16
N ARG A 119 27.00 -3.48 16.60
CA ARG A 119 26.97 -4.93 16.30
C ARG A 119 27.42 -5.25 14.87
N LYS A 120 27.58 -4.24 14.01
CA LYS A 120 28.02 -4.37 12.62
C LYS A 120 29.52 -4.10 12.52
#